data_AF-A0A539E6N9-F1
#
_entry.id   AF-A0A539E6N9-F1
#
_cell.length_a   1.000
_cell.length_b   1.000
_cell.length_c   1.000
_cell.angle_alpha   90.00
_cell.angle_beta   90.00
_cell.angle_gamma   90.00
#
_symmetry.space_group_name_H-M   'P 1'
#
loop_
_entity.id
_entity.type
_entity.pdbx_description
1 polymer ?
#
loop_
_entity_poly.entity_id
_entity_poly.type
_entity_poly.pdbx_seq_one_letter_code
_entity_poly.pdbx_strand_id
1 'polypeptide(L)'
;MLRDTGLGDAAFGADPGEVIAYFTSILGPPTADSGWADPFSSFGICPGTEVRGVTWADLTVLFSDDSTVLSGRRHFFNYLYGPPFGASIQPEGMRTERGIGVGSSVADLLAAYPEAQVYPEDLYGPYFVINEELIGFLTTTEPDGTILSFIGGIGCGE
;
A
#
# COMPACT_ATOMS: atom_id res chain seq x y z
N MET A 1 2.57 9.13 5.71
CA MET A 1 3.63 9.22 4.68
C MET A 1 3.75 7.85 4.01
N LEU A 2 3.79 7.80 2.69
CA LEU A 2 3.94 6.56 1.90
C LEU A 2 5.43 6.22 1.80
N ARG A 3 5.84 5.03 2.24
CA ARG A 3 7.24 4.62 2.32
C ARG A 3 7.41 3.14 1.96
N ASP A 4 8.57 2.80 1.44
CA ASP A 4 9.04 1.44 1.17
C ASP A 4 9.31 0.63 2.45
N THR A 5 9.46 1.28 3.61
CA THR A 5 9.68 0.62 4.90
C THR A 5 8.48 0.65 5.85
N GLY A 6 7.32 1.12 5.39
CA GLY A 6 6.11 1.23 6.21
C GLY A 6 5.23 2.42 5.87
N LEU A 7 4.36 2.80 6.80
CA LEU A 7 3.36 3.84 6.58
C LEU A 7 3.28 4.83 7.75
N GLY A 8 3.64 6.08 7.48
CA GLY A 8 3.79 7.09 8.54
C GLY A 8 4.90 6.68 9.51
N ASP A 9 4.55 6.56 10.79
CA ASP A 9 5.46 6.10 11.84
C ASP A 9 5.38 4.58 12.08
N ALA A 10 4.43 3.89 11.46
CA ALA A 10 4.33 2.44 11.53
C ALA A 10 5.33 1.80 10.57
N ALA A 11 6.38 1.18 11.10
CA ALA A 11 7.36 0.44 10.32
C ALA A 11 6.87 -0.98 9.99
N PHE A 12 7.26 -1.52 8.84
CA PHE A 12 7.11 -2.95 8.60
C PHE A 12 7.85 -3.76 9.67
N GLY A 13 7.27 -4.91 10.05
CA GLY A 13 7.69 -5.69 11.21
C GLY A 13 7.05 -5.26 12.54
N ALA A 14 6.33 -4.14 12.60
CA ALA A 14 5.66 -3.68 13.82
C ALA A 14 4.50 -4.60 14.24
N ASP A 15 4.16 -4.58 15.53
CA ASP A 15 3.05 -5.36 16.07
C ASP A 15 1.70 -4.93 15.48
N PRO A 16 0.82 -5.87 15.07
CA PRO A 16 -0.46 -5.52 14.46
C PRO A 16 -1.36 -4.69 15.36
N GLY A 17 -1.40 -4.97 16.67
CA GLY A 17 -2.24 -4.25 17.62
C GLY A 17 -1.80 -2.79 17.77
N GLU A 18 -0.49 -2.55 17.86
CA GLU A 18 0.08 -1.20 17.92
C GLU A 18 -0.20 -0.40 16.65
N VAL A 19 -0.03 -1.02 15.48
CA VAL A 19 -0.29 -0.38 14.17
C VAL A 19 -1.77 -0.05 14.00
N ILE A 20 -2.67 -0.97 14.34
CA ILE A 20 -4.12 -0.72 14.29
C ILE A 20 -4.50 0.40 15.25
N ALA A 21 -3.95 0.41 16.47
CA ALA A 21 -4.22 1.47 17.45
C ALA A 21 -3.71 2.83 16.96
N TYR A 22 -2.52 2.89 16.36
CA TYR A 22 -1.95 4.08 15.76
C TYR A 22 -2.86 4.66 14.68
N PHE A 23 -3.23 3.87 13.66
CA PHE A 23 -4.11 4.35 12.60
C PHE A 23 -5.50 4.70 13.12
N THR A 24 -6.04 3.92 14.06
CA THR A 24 -7.34 4.22 14.68
C THR A 24 -7.34 5.57 15.40
N SER A 25 -6.22 5.95 16.03
CA SER A 25 -6.10 7.23 16.73
C SER A 25 -6.11 8.46 15.79
N ILE A 26 -5.71 8.27 14.53
CA ILE A 26 -5.59 9.33 13.53
C ILE A 26 -6.82 9.37 12.62
N LEU A 27 -7.27 8.20 12.16
CA LEU A 27 -8.29 8.04 11.12
C LEU A 27 -9.67 7.70 11.69
N GLY A 28 -9.77 7.40 12.99
CA GLY A 28 -10.97 6.83 13.58
C GLY A 28 -11.05 5.31 13.38
N PRO A 29 -12.20 4.68 13.72
CA PRO A 29 -12.33 3.22 13.64
C PRO A 29 -12.19 2.72 12.19
N PRO A 30 -11.65 1.51 11.98
CA PRO A 30 -11.58 0.92 10.64
C PRO A 30 -12.99 0.71 10.07
N THR A 31 -13.11 0.90 8.75
CA THR A 31 -14.35 0.63 8.01
C THR A 31 -14.55 -0.87 7.77
N ALA A 32 -13.47 -1.65 7.76
CA ALA A 32 -13.53 -3.11 7.72
C ALA A 32 -12.31 -3.73 8.40
N ASP A 33 -12.49 -4.92 8.97
CA ASP A 33 -11.44 -5.72 9.58
C ASP A 33 -11.78 -7.19 9.31
N SER A 34 -10.91 -7.90 8.60
CA SER A 34 -11.16 -9.30 8.25
C SER A 34 -11.05 -10.24 9.45
N GLY A 35 -10.42 -9.79 10.54
CA GLY A 35 -9.82 -10.69 11.52
C GLY A 35 -8.68 -11.52 10.90
N TRP A 36 -8.12 -12.42 11.70
CA TRP A 36 -7.15 -13.40 11.21
C TRP A 36 -7.86 -14.50 10.43
N ALA A 37 -7.42 -14.72 9.20
CA ALA A 37 -7.98 -15.68 8.27
C ALA A 37 -6.88 -16.55 7.63
N ASP A 38 -7.30 -17.57 6.91
CA ASP A 38 -6.41 -18.43 6.13
C ASP A 38 -5.58 -17.61 5.13
N PRO A 39 -4.29 -17.93 4.90
CA PRO A 39 -3.41 -17.19 3.99
C PRO A 39 -3.88 -17.24 2.53
N PHE A 40 -4.78 -18.17 2.18
CA PHE A 40 -5.55 -18.14 0.94
C PHE A 40 -6.84 -17.33 1.15
N SER A 41 -6.77 -16.04 0.86
CA SER A 41 -7.86 -15.10 1.16
C SER A 41 -8.17 -14.16 -0.01
N SER A 42 -9.08 -13.22 0.23
CA SER A 42 -9.33 -12.11 -0.70
C SER A 42 -8.11 -11.20 -0.93
N PHE A 43 -7.06 -11.33 -0.12
CA PHE A 43 -5.82 -10.57 -0.25
C PHE A 43 -4.78 -11.26 -1.15
N GLY A 44 -5.06 -12.48 -1.64
CA GLY A 44 -4.14 -13.29 -2.42
C GLY A 44 -3.63 -14.50 -1.64
N ILE A 45 -2.48 -15.04 -2.06
CA ILE A 45 -1.79 -16.14 -1.38
C ILE A 45 -0.64 -15.54 -0.57
N CYS A 46 -0.84 -15.38 0.73
CA CYS A 46 0.17 -14.81 1.61
C CYS A 46 1.11 -15.89 2.13
N PRO A 47 2.41 -15.60 2.34
CA PRO A 47 3.27 -16.47 3.14
C PRO A 47 2.73 -16.63 4.57
N GLY A 48 3.11 -17.73 5.22
CA GLY A 48 2.74 -18.00 6.61
C GLY A 48 1.48 -18.83 6.77
N THR A 49 0.85 -18.72 7.93
CA THR A 49 -0.33 -19.51 8.32
C THR A 49 -1.58 -18.67 8.54
N GLU A 50 -1.45 -17.35 8.56
CA GLU A 50 -2.58 -16.45 8.73
C GLU A 50 -2.32 -15.05 8.18
N VAL A 51 -3.37 -14.43 7.66
CA VAL A 51 -3.36 -13.05 7.20
C VAL A 51 -4.52 -12.28 7.81
N ARG A 52 -4.32 -10.98 8.03
CA ARG A 52 -5.38 -10.04 8.40
C ARG A 52 -5.24 -8.75 7.61
N GLY A 53 -6.35 -8.31 7.02
CA GLY A 53 -6.48 -6.98 6.43
C GLY A 53 -7.36 -6.09 7.28
N VAL A 54 -6.89 -4.87 7.54
CA VAL A 54 -7.66 -3.82 8.21
C VAL A 54 -7.73 -2.61 7.31
N THR A 55 -8.93 -2.10 7.11
CA THR A 55 -9.23 -1.11 6.08
C THR A 55 -9.85 0.14 6.70
N TRP A 56 -9.36 1.31 6.28
CA TRP A 56 -9.92 2.64 6.50
C TRP A 56 -10.21 3.27 5.14
N ALA A 57 -11.45 3.13 4.67
CA ALA A 57 -11.89 3.55 3.34
C ALA A 57 -10.99 2.97 2.23
N ASP A 58 -10.18 3.79 1.56
CA ASP A 58 -9.32 3.37 0.44
C ASP A 58 -7.91 2.94 0.90
N LEU A 59 -7.62 2.97 2.19
CA LEU A 59 -6.39 2.43 2.78
C LEU A 59 -6.65 1.05 3.38
N THR A 60 -5.92 0.03 2.94
CA THR A 60 -5.85 -1.28 3.58
C THR A 60 -4.43 -1.55 4.04
N VAL A 61 -4.26 -2.03 5.27
CA VAL A 61 -2.98 -2.54 5.77
C VAL A 61 -3.10 -4.03 6.02
N LEU A 62 -2.03 -4.76 5.69
CA LEU A 62 -1.97 -6.20 5.79
C LEU A 62 -0.97 -6.63 6.87
N PHE A 63 -1.37 -7.66 7.59
CA PHE A 63 -0.58 -8.32 8.62
C PHE A 63 -0.49 -9.81 8.31
N SER A 64 0.68 -10.40 8.53
CA SER A 64 0.94 -11.83 8.40
C SER A 64 1.87 -12.30 9.51
N ASP A 65 1.96 -13.60 9.76
CA ASP A 65 2.97 -14.23 10.60
C ASP A 65 4.28 -14.55 9.85
N ASP A 66 4.30 -14.37 8.52
CA ASP A 66 5.47 -14.56 7.66
C ASP A 66 5.47 -13.57 6.48
N SER A 67 6.63 -12.97 6.20
CA SER A 67 6.87 -12.12 5.04
C SER A 67 8.38 -12.01 4.77
N THR A 68 8.77 -11.26 3.74
CA THR A 68 10.17 -10.94 3.46
C THR A 68 10.84 -10.08 4.54
N VAL A 69 10.05 -9.39 5.37
CA VAL A 69 10.54 -8.52 6.45
C VAL A 69 10.85 -9.32 7.71
N LEU A 70 10.02 -10.32 8.02
CA LEU A 70 10.04 -11.02 9.31
C LEU A 70 9.27 -12.34 9.24
N SER A 71 9.71 -13.34 10.00
CA SER A 71 9.07 -14.66 10.08
C SER A 71 8.81 -15.08 11.53
N GLY A 72 7.76 -15.88 11.74
CA GLY A 72 7.45 -16.55 13.01
C GLY A 72 6.73 -15.68 14.05
N ARG A 73 6.29 -14.48 13.68
CA ARG A 73 5.39 -13.66 14.51
C ARG A 73 4.52 -12.77 13.64
N ARG A 74 3.28 -12.53 14.08
CA ARG A 74 2.38 -11.57 13.44
C ARG A 74 3.00 -10.18 13.38
N HIS A 75 2.97 -9.54 12.21
CA HIS A 75 3.52 -8.22 12.00
C HIS A 75 2.88 -7.51 10.81
N PHE A 76 2.99 -6.18 10.79
CA PHE A 76 2.65 -5.34 9.64
C PHE A 76 3.68 -5.52 8.53
N PHE A 77 3.27 -5.79 7.29
CA PHE A 77 4.22 -6.04 6.20
C PHE A 77 3.88 -5.35 4.88
N ASN A 78 2.64 -4.94 4.67
CA ASN A 78 2.21 -4.32 3.42
C ASN A 78 1.05 -3.35 3.63
N TYR A 79 0.96 -2.31 2.81
CA TYR A 79 -0.25 -1.50 2.68
C TYR A 79 -0.64 -1.29 1.21
N LEU A 80 -1.93 -1.12 0.98
CA LEU A 80 -2.52 -0.69 -0.28
C LEU A 80 -3.30 0.60 -0.04
N TYR A 81 -3.05 1.62 -0.84
CA TYR A 81 -3.76 2.90 -0.76
C TYR A 81 -4.27 3.30 -2.13
N GLY A 82 -5.60 3.29 -2.28
CA GLY A 82 -6.29 3.50 -3.55
C GLY A 82 -6.41 2.22 -4.41
N PRO A 83 -7.08 2.31 -5.57
CA PRO A 83 -7.76 3.49 -6.09
C PRO A 83 -8.98 3.90 -5.23
N PRO A 84 -9.47 5.15 -5.35
CA PRO A 84 -10.67 5.59 -4.63
C PRO A 84 -11.91 4.79 -5.05
N PHE A 85 -12.67 4.30 -4.08
CA PHE A 85 -13.98 3.69 -4.31
C PHE A 85 -15.12 4.73 -4.43
N GLY A 86 -14.88 5.97 -4.00
CA GLY A 86 -15.85 7.08 -4.02
C GLY A 86 -15.45 8.25 -4.93
N ALA A 87 -16.08 9.40 -4.72
CA ALA A 87 -15.78 10.63 -5.47
C ALA A 87 -14.39 11.23 -5.17
N SER A 88 -13.77 10.80 -4.08
CA SER A 88 -12.47 11.27 -3.57
C SER A 88 -11.78 10.13 -2.85
N ILE A 89 -10.45 10.13 -2.86
CA ILE A 89 -9.66 9.17 -2.08
C ILE A 89 -9.65 9.54 -0.58
N GLN A 90 -9.78 8.53 0.28
CA GLN A 90 -9.77 8.64 1.72
C GLN A 90 -8.89 7.55 2.35
N PRO A 91 -8.03 7.89 3.32
CA PRO A 91 -7.82 9.22 3.89
C PRO A 91 -7.05 10.15 2.96
N GLU A 92 -7.46 11.41 2.89
CA GLU A 92 -6.82 12.41 2.00
C GLU A 92 -5.37 12.73 2.39
N GLY A 93 -4.61 13.23 1.39
CA GLY A 93 -3.33 13.90 1.64
C GLY A 93 -2.14 13.00 1.91
N MET A 94 -2.30 11.67 1.85
CA MET A 94 -1.16 10.75 1.96
C MET A 94 -0.21 10.92 0.77
N ARG A 95 1.06 11.19 1.08
CA ARG A 95 2.14 11.43 0.12
C ARG A 95 3.43 10.74 0.56
N THR A 96 4.31 10.47 -0.39
CA THR A 96 5.70 10.11 -0.15
C THR A 96 6.46 11.29 0.46
N GLU A 97 7.69 11.06 0.94
CA GLU A 97 8.57 12.12 1.44
C GLU A 97 8.84 13.21 0.40
N ARG A 98 8.90 12.85 -0.89
CA ARG A 98 9.10 13.81 -2.00
C ARG A 98 7.79 14.39 -2.54
N GLY A 99 6.68 14.25 -1.80
CA GLY A 99 5.42 14.93 -2.08
C GLY A 99 4.53 14.26 -3.13
N ILE A 100 4.88 13.08 -3.62
CA ILE A 100 4.07 12.35 -4.61
C ILE A 100 2.96 11.58 -3.91
N GLY A 101 1.73 11.67 -4.43
CA GLY A 101 0.57 10.94 -3.89
C GLY A 101 -0.42 10.60 -4.98
N VAL A 102 -1.54 9.99 -4.61
CA VAL A 102 -2.64 9.71 -5.56
C VAL A 102 -3.12 11.03 -6.17
N GLY A 103 -3.30 11.03 -7.49
CA GLY A 103 -3.62 12.22 -8.29
C GLY A 103 -2.42 13.03 -8.77
N SER A 104 -1.20 12.78 -8.28
CA SER A 104 0.02 13.37 -8.88
C SER A 104 0.23 12.83 -10.30
N SER A 105 0.82 13.64 -11.17
CA SER A 105 1.09 13.24 -12.56
C SER A 105 2.31 12.32 -12.67
N VAL A 106 2.42 11.57 -13.77
CA VAL A 106 3.64 10.81 -14.12
C VAL A 106 4.83 11.75 -14.29
N ALA A 107 4.63 12.94 -14.84
CA ALA A 107 5.66 13.97 -14.93
C ALA A 107 6.19 14.39 -13.54
N ASP A 108 5.29 14.62 -12.57
CA ASP A 108 5.67 14.95 -11.19
C ASP A 108 6.41 13.79 -10.53
N LEU A 109 5.94 12.55 -10.73
CA LEU A 109 6.59 11.34 -10.21
C LEU A 109 8.04 11.25 -10.70
N LEU A 110 8.27 11.35 -12.00
CA LEU A 110 9.60 11.24 -12.59
C LEU A 110 10.51 12.44 -12.26
N ALA A 111 9.92 13.62 -12.03
CA ALA A 111 10.68 14.77 -11.52
C ALA A 111 11.15 14.56 -10.07
N ALA A 112 10.30 13.97 -9.22
CA ALA A 112 10.63 13.70 -7.82
C ALA A 112 11.50 12.44 -7.65
N TYR A 113 11.30 11.42 -8.48
CA TYR A 113 12.01 10.14 -8.47
C TYR A 113 12.52 9.81 -9.89
N PRO A 114 13.66 10.37 -10.32
CA PRO A 114 14.16 10.18 -11.69
C PRO A 114 14.53 8.74 -12.06
N GLU A 115 14.76 7.89 -11.06
CA GLU A 115 15.07 6.46 -11.22
C GLU A 115 13.79 5.59 -11.29
N ALA A 116 12.62 6.17 -11.02
CA ALA A 116 11.36 5.43 -11.08
C ALA A 116 11.09 4.96 -12.51
N GLN A 117 10.59 3.74 -12.63
CA GLN A 117 10.23 3.14 -13.92
C GLN A 117 8.72 3.15 -14.08
N VAL A 118 8.26 3.31 -15.32
CA VAL A 118 6.84 3.24 -15.69
C VAL A 118 6.65 2.17 -16.77
N TYR A 119 5.60 1.38 -16.64
CA TYR A 119 5.34 0.22 -17.50
C TYR A 119 3.92 0.28 -18.06
N PRO A 120 3.75 0.22 -19.39
CA PRO A 120 2.45 0.12 -20.04
C PRO A 120 2.01 -1.34 -20.04
N GLU A 121 1.61 -1.87 -18.88
CA GLU A 121 1.17 -3.25 -18.76
C GLU A 121 -0.30 -3.39 -19.15
N ASP A 122 -0.60 -4.34 -20.04
CA ASP A 122 -1.92 -4.49 -20.63
C ASP A 122 -2.88 -5.32 -19.74
N LEU A 123 -2.37 -6.25 -18.92
CA LEU A 123 -3.21 -7.16 -18.14
C LEU A 123 -3.73 -6.53 -16.85
N TYR A 124 -2.85 -5.86 -16.11
CA TYR A 124 -3.17 -5.25 -14.81
C TYR A 124 -3.32 -3.72 -14.90
N GLY A 125 -3.05 -3.15 -16.07
CA GLY A 125 -3.02 -1.72 -16.31
C GLY A 125 -1.64 -1.11 -16.05
N PRO A 126 -1.42 0.13 -16.51
CA PRO A 126 -0.13 0.81 -16.37
C PRO A 126 0.28 0.98 -14.90
N TYR A 127 1.56 0.80 -14.59
CA TYR A 127 2.08 0.92 -13.24
C TYR A 127 3.44 1.59 -13.20
N PHE A 128 3.85 2.02 -12.01
CA PHE A 128 5.18 2.55 -11.74
C PHE A 128 5.87 1.79 -10.60
N VAL A 129 7.19 1.86 -10.61
CA VAL A 129 8.07 1.30 -9.59
C VAL A 129 9.04 2.39 -9.15
N ILE A 130 8.94 2.85 -7.90
CA ILE A 130 9.97 3.71 -7.30
C ILE A 130 11.13 2.82 -6.85
N ASN A 131 10.80 1.72 -6.19
CA ASN A 131 11.65 0.57 -5.88
C ASN A 131 10.78 -0.68 -5.71
N GLU A 132 11.40 -1.83 -5.44
CA GLU A 132 10.71 -3.12 -5.34
C GLU A 132 9.65 -3.13 -4.22
N GLU A 133 9.79 -2.29 -3.20
CA GLU A 133 8.88 -2.20 -2.06
C GLU A 133 7.93 -0.98 -2.11
N LEU A 134 7.96 -0.16 -3.17
CA LEU A 134 7.05 0.97 -3.34
C LEU A 134 6.69 1.16 -4.81
N ILE A 135 5.52 0.61 -5.15
CA ILE A 135 4.96 0.59 -6.50
C ILE A 135 3.56 1.23 -6.50
N GLY A 136 2.95 1.34 -7.67
CA GLY A 136 1.55 1.77 -7.76
C GLY A 136 1.02 1.81 -9.18
N PHE A 137 -0.29 1.99 -9.33
CA PHE A 137 -0.95 2.00 -10.63
C PHE A 137 -1.16 3.41 -11.17
N LEU A 138 -1.23 3.53 -12.48
CA LEU A 138 -1.38 4.77 -13.24
C LEU A 138 -2.61 4.68 -14.15
N THR A 139 -3.16 5.84 -14.53
CA THR A 139 -4.15 5.90 -15.61
C THR A 139 -3.54 5.63 -16.99
N THR A 140 -2.30 6.07 -17.19
CA THR A 140 -1.47 5.89 -18.40
C THR A 140 -0.01 6.16 -18.04
N THR A 141 0.93 5.70 -18.88
CA THR A 141 2.36 6.03 -18.75
C THR A 141 2.73 7.39 -19.35
N GLU A 142 1.80 8.07 -20.00
CA GLU A 142 2.04 9.41 -20.55
C GLU A 142 2.27 10.44 -19.43
N PRO A 143 3.01 11.54 -19.69
CA PRO A 143 3.38 12.52 -18.65
C PRO A 143 2.19 13.13 -17.87
N ASP A 144 1.02 13.25 -18.50
CA ASP A 144 -0.22 13.76 -17.92
C ASP A 144 -1.08 12.67 -17.26
N GLY A 145 -0.69 11.40 -17.38
CA GLY A 145 -1.24 10.31 -16.60
C GLY A 145 -1.10 10.56 -15.11
N THR A 146 -2.01 10.02 -14.31
CA THR A 146 -2.08 10.26 -12.87
C THR A 146 -1.92 8.97 -12.10
N ILE A 147 -1.30 9.07 -10.94
CA ILE A 147 -1.20 7.97 -9.98
C ILE A 147 -2.59 7.66 -9.41
N LEU A 148 -2.99 6.39 -9.50
CA LEU A 148 -4.25 5.86 -9.00
C LEU A 148 -4.12 5.30 -7.58
N SER A 149 -2.99 4.65 -7.30
CA SER A 149 -2.78 3.96 -6.02
C SER A 149 -1.30 3.81 -5.70
N PHE A 150 -1.04 3.40 -4.46
CA PHE A 150 0.26 2.96 -3.98
C PHE A 150 0.14 1.60 -3.30
N ILE A 151 1.17 0.77 -3.48
CA ILE A 151 1.41 -0.44 -2.72
C ILE A 151 2.78 -0.29 -2.09
N GLY A 152 2.86 -0.41 -0.77
CA GLY A 152 4.11 -0.42 -0.04
C GLY A 152 4.34 -1.77 0.63
N GLY A 153 5.58 -2.24 0.59
CA GLY A 153 5.96 -3.60 0.99
C GLY A 153 5.56 -4.64 -0.05
N ILE A 154 6.12 -5.84 0.06
CA ILE A 154 5.84 -6.95 -0.87
C ILE A 154 4.47 -7.55 -0.55
N GLY A 155 3.61 -7.62 -1.57
CA GLY A 155 2.22 -8.07 -1.43
C GLY A 155 2.10 -9.58 -1.29
N CYS A 156 0.85 -10.05 -1.16
CA CYS A 156 0.57 -11.48 -1.24
C CYS A 156 0.42 -11.92 -2.71
N GLY A 157 0.93 -13.11 -3.04
CA GLY A 157 0.85 -13.66 -4.40
C GLY A 157 1.88 -13.12 -5.39
N GLU A 158 2.92 -12.44 -4.90
CA GLU A 158 4.11 -12.05 -5.67
C GLU A 158 5.19 -13.14 -5.68
#